data_AF-A0A519V565-F1
#
_entry.id   AF-A0A519V565-F1
#
_cell.length_a   1.000
_cell.length_b   1.000
_cell.length_c   1.000
_cell.angle_alpha   90.00
_cell.angle_beta   90.00
_cell.angle_gamma   90.00
#
_symmetry.space_group_name_H-M   'P 1'
#
loop_
_entity.id
_entity.type
_entity.pdbx_description
1 polymer ?
#
loop_
_entity_poly.entity_id
_entity_poly.type
_entity_poly.pdbx_seq_one_letter_code
_entity_poly.pdbx_strand_id
1 'polypeptide(L)'
;MKKILIIITVITAIFQLAKASVLSRPCNKEIILTDTLKKDGIDPVCKMKVKAGNTKTVVFEKITYGFCSETCKKAFSQTPGKYVKKKKSD
;
A
#
# COMPACT_ATOMS: atom_id res chain seq x y z
N MET A 1 -38.93 33.95 21.25
CA MET A 1 -38.14 33.82 20.01
C MET A 1 -36.64 33.96 20.21
N LYS A 2 -36.15 34.86 21.07
CA LYS A 2 -34.70 35.03 21.34
C LYS A 2 -34.05 33.85 22.12
N LYS A 3 -34.82 33.14 22.94
CA LYS A 3 -34.38 31.95 23.70
C LYS A 3 -34.11 30.71 22.82
N ILE A 4 -34.81 30.60 21.68
CA ILE A 4 -34.64 29.50 20.72
C ILE A 4 -33.32 29.65 19.93
N LEU A 5 -32.88 30.90 19.67
CA LEU A 5 -31.63 31.18 18.97
C LEU A 5 -30.39 30.81 19.81
N ILE A 6 -30.45 30.93 21.14
CA ILE A 6 -29.34 30.59 22.06
C ILE A 6 -29.11 29.07 22.10
N ILE A 7 -30.18 28.27 22.09
CA ILE A 7 -30.11 26.80 22.14
C ILE A 7 -29.40 26.25 20.89
N ILE A 8 -29.64 26.83 19.70
CA ILE A 8 -29.04 26.37 18.45
C ILE A 8 -27.51 26.61 18.44
N THR A 9 -27.04 27.72 19.03
CA THR A 9 -25.60 28.02 19.13
C THR A 9 -24.84 27.11 20.10
N VAL A 10 -25.51 26.62 21.15
CA VAL A 10 -24.91 25.66 22.10
C VAL A 10 -24.82 24.27 21.47
N ILE A 11 -25.80 23.88 20.64
CA ILE A 11 -25.83 22.58 19.97
C ILE A 11 -24.72 22.45 18.91
N THR A 12 -24.41 23.50 18.15
CA THR A 12 -23.35 23.45 17.13
C THR A 12 -21.95 23.44 17.72
N ALA A 13 -21.74 24.02 18.91
CA ALA A 13 -20.46 23.97 19.63
C ALA A 13 -20.11 22.56 20.13
N ILE A 14 -21.11 21.71 20.42
CA ILE A 14 -20.91 20.35 20.94
C ILE A 14 -20.48 19.38 19.82
N PHE A 15 -20.86 19.64 18.56
CA PHE A 15 -20.60 18.70 17.44
C PHE A 15 -19.15 18.73 16.90
N GLN A 16 -18.31 19.67 17.34
CA GLN A 16 -16.92 19.77 16.87
C GLN A 16 -15.92 18.86 17.61
N LEU A 17 -16.34 18.11 18.63
CA LEU A 17 -15.42 17.30 19.44
C LEU A 17 -15.27 15.84 18.98
N ALA A 18 -15.95 15.41 17.90
CA ALA A 18 -15.89 14.03 17.40
C ALA A 18 -14.94 13.80 16.20
N LYS A 19 -14.02 14.73 15.90
CA LYS A 19 -12.97 14.55 14.87
C LYS A 19 -11.62 14.11 15.43
N ALA A 20 -11.61 13.36 16.53
CA ALA A 20 -10.39 12.85 17.14
C ALA A 20 -10.51 11.35 17.46
N SER A 21 -10.57 10.52 16.42
CA SER A 21 -10.07 9.13 16.47
C SER A 21 -10.20 8.46 15.09
N VAL A 22 -9.60 9.06 14.06
CA VAL A 22 -9.07 8.23 12.97
C VAL A 22 -7.67 7.83 13.40
N LEU A 23 -7.50 6.52 13.57
CA LEU A 23 -6.23 5.81 13.65
C LEU A 23 -5.48 5.83 14.99
N SER A 24 -5.88 4.92 15.87
CA SER A 24 -4.90 4.13 16.64
C SER A 24 -5.31 2.67 16.56
N ARG A 25 -4.95 2.04 15.44
CA ARG A 25 -4.84 0.57 15.46
C ARG A 25 -3.64 0.22 16.35
N PRO A 26 -3.80 -0.77 17.25
CA PRO A 26 -2.75 -1.18 18.17
C PRO A 26 -1.54 -1.70 17.39
N CYS A 27 -0.34 -1.41 17.92
CA CYS A 27 0.93 -1.83 17.37
C CYS A 27 0.93 -3.34 17.11
N ASN A 28 0.89 -3.71 15.84
CA ASN A 28 1.54 -4.92 15.39
C ASN A 28 2.30 -4.59 14.11
N LYS A 29 3.62 -4.46 14.25
CA LYS A 29 4.57 -4.22 13.18
C LYS A 29 4.34 -2.91 12.43
N GLU A 30 4.90 -1.84 12.99
CA GLU A 30 5.46 -0.78 12.17
C GLU A 30 6.66 -1.35 11.39
N ILE A 31 6.39 -2.15 10.37
CA ILE A 31 7.36 -2.42 9.32
C ILE A 31 7.48 -1.11 8.58
N ILE A 32 8.57 -0.40 8.83
CA ILE A 32 9.14 0.63 7.98
C ILE A 32 8.73 0.31 6.53
N LEU A 33 7.85 1.14 5.96
CA LEU A 33 7.25 0.93 4.64
C LEU A 33 8.26 1.27 3.53
N THR A 34 9.46 0.72 3.60
CA THR A 34 10.43 0.78 2.51
C THR A 34 9.91 -0.10 1.38
N ASP A 35 9.95 0.42 0.14
CA ASP A 35 9.54 -0.22 -1.11
C ASP A 35 10.38 -1.48 -1.36
N THR A 36 10.05 -2.53 -0.62
CA THR A 36 10.94 -3.65 -0.40
C THR A 36 10.11 -4.93 -0.40
N LEU A 37 10.67 -5.97 -1.01
CA LEU A 37 9.99 -7.23 -1.20
C LEU A 37 9.68 -7.88 0.16
N LYS A 38 8.39 -8.13 0.43
CA LYS A 38 7.91 -8.60 1.74
C LYS A 38 8.28 -10.04 2.08
N LYS A 39 8.52 -10.89 1.08
CA LYS A 39 8.85 -12.32 1.24
C LYS A 39 9.74 -12.76 0.09
N ASP A 40 10.41 -13.89 0.24
CA ASP A 40 11.17 -14.50 -0.84
C ASP A 40 10.29 -14.72 -2.08
N GLY A 41 10.89 -14.53 -3.24
CA GLY A 41 10.22 -14.58 -4.53
C GLY A 41 11.17 -15.00 -5.65
N ILE A 42 10.62 -15.05 -6.86
CA ILE A 42 11.35 -15.40 -8.07
C ILE A 42 11.26 -14.21 -9.01
N ASP A 43 12.39 -13.80 -9.56
CA ASP A 43 12.45 -12.78 -10.61
C ASP A 43 11.70 -13.29 -11.85
N PRO A 44 10.65 -12.62 -12.32
CA PRO A 44 9.84 -13.09 -13.44
C PRO A 44 10.56 -13.00 -14.80
N VAL A 45 11.68 -12.28 -14.89
CA VAL A 45 12.50 -12.14 -16.12
C VAL A 45 13.50 -13.29 -16.24
N CYS A 46 14.32 -13.50 -15.22
CA CYS A 46 15.45 -14.44 -15.27
C CYS A 46 15.26 -15.70 -14.41
N LYS A 47 14.16 -15.79 -13.66
CA LYS A 47 13.83 -16.92 -12.75
C LYS A 47 14.82 -17.12 -11.59
N MET A 48 15.64 -16.12 -11.28
CA MET A 48 16.53 -16.18 -10.11
C MET A 48 15.75 -15.96 -8.81
N LYS A 49 16.22 -16.57 -7.72
CA LYS A 49 15.66 -16.37 -6.38
C LYS A 49 16.00 -14.97 -5.87
N VAL A 50 15.00 -14.29 -5.33
CA VAL A 50 15.11 -12.96 -4.74
C VAL A 50 14.65 -13.05 -3.29
N LYS A 51 15.48 -12.58 -2.36
CA LYS A 51 15.15 -12.62 -0.93
C LYS A 51 14.21 -11.49 -0.54
N ALA A 52 13.44 -11.71 0.53
CA ALA A 52 12.78 -10.65 1.26
C ALA A 52 13.79 -9.56 1.64
N GLY A 53 13.37 -8.30 1.68
CA GLY A 53 14.31 -7.19 1.90
C GLY A 53 14.92 -6.63 0.61
N ASN A 54 14.66 -7.21 -0.57
CA ASN A 54 15.13 -6.65 -1.82
C ASN A 54 14.38 -5.36 -2.20
N THR A 55 15.12 -4.30 -2.52
CA THR A 55 14.60 -2.97 -2.88
C THR A 55 14.31 -2.81 -4.37
N LYS A 56 14.79 -3.74 -5.21
CA LYS A 56 14.53 -3.74 -6.65
C LYS A 56 13.16 -4.35 -6.90
N THR A 57 12.12 -3.57 -6.67
CA THR A 57 10.71 -3.99 -6.79
C THR A 57 9.93 -3.17 -7.81
N VAL A 58 8.86 -3.76 -8.33
CA VAL A 58 7.82 -3.09 -9.14
C VAL A 58 6.47 -3.64 -8.69
N VAL A 59 5.50 -2.74 -8.53
CA VAL A 59 4.10 -3.13 -8.29
C VAL A 59 3.39 -3.23 -9.64
N PHE A 60 2.86 -4.40 -9.96
CA PHE A 60 2.05 -4.64 -11.15
C PHE A 60 0.83 -5.46 -10.75
N GLU A 61 -0.37 -5.03 -11.14
CA GLU A 61 -1.64 -5.70 -10.80
C GLU A 61 -1.83 -5.94 -9.28
N LYS A 62 -1.44 -4.97 -8.45
CA LYS A 62 -1.48 -5.06 -6.97
C LYS A 62 -0.56 -6.13 -6.38
N ILE A 63 0.34 -6.71 -7.18
CA ILE A 63 1.37 -7.67 -6.75
C ILE A 63 2.73 -6.97 -6.82
N THR A 64 3.51 -7.07 -5.74
CA THR A 64 4.90 -6.61 -5.71
C THR A 64 5.82 -7.71 -6.26
N TYR A 65 6.47 -7.43 -7.38
CA TYR A 65 7.49 -8.29 -7.99
C TYR A 65 8.87 -7.81 -7.58
N GLY A 66 9.78 -8.73 -7.25
CA GLY A 66 11.17 -8.43 -6.93
C GLY A 66 12.11 -8.90 -8.04
N PHE A 67 13.19 -8.14 -8.27
CA PHE A 67 14.15 -8.38 -9.35
C PHE A 67 15.56 -8.56 -8.81
N CYS A 68 16.34 -9.45 -9.43
CA CYS A 68 17.73 -9.68 -9.04
C CYS A 68 18.64 -8.48 -9.41
N SER A 69 18.29 -7.76 -10.48
CA SER A 69 19.08 -6.67 -11.04
C SER A 69 18.18 -5.57 -11.59
N GLU A 70 18.73 -4.36 -11.71
CA GLU A 70 18.04 -3.23 -12.34
C GLU A 70 17.68 -3.51 -13.80
N THR A 71 18.51 -4.30 -14.50
CA THR A 71 18.22 -4.71 -15.88
C THR A 71 16.93 -5.54 -15.95
N CYS A 72 16.72 -6.49 -15.04
CA CYS A 72 15.49 -7.29 -15.00
C CYS A 72 14.28 -6.41 -14.63
N LYS A 73 14.45 -5.49 -13.68
CA LYS A 73 13.42 -4.51 -13.31
C LYS A 73 12.99 -3.66 -14.52
N LYS A 74 13.95 -3.13 -15.29
CA LYS A 74 13.67 -2.33 -16.50
C LYS A 74 12.97 -3.15 -17.58
N ALA A 75 13.47 -4.35 -17.88
CA ALA A 75 12.86 -5.23 -18.87
C ALA A 75 11.41 -5.57 -18.54
N PHE A 76 11.14 -5.90 -17.26
CA PHE A 76 9.77 -6.13 -16.79
C PHE A 76 8.89 -4.88 -16.89
N SER A 77 9.42 -3.71 -16.51
CA SER A 77 8.66 -2.45 -16.54
C SER A 77 8.24 -2.04 -17.97
N GLN A 78 9.02 -2.41 -18.99
CA GLN A 78 8.69 -2.16 -20.39
C GLN A 78 7.57 -3.05 -20.91
N THR A 79 7.59 -4.35 -20.57
CA THR A 79 6.65 -5.34 -21.11
C THR A 79 6.19 -6.36 -20.06
N PRO A 80 5.49 -5.94 -18.98
CA PRO A 80 5.19 -6.81 -17.85
C PRO A 80 4.34 -8.02 -18.24
N GLY A 81 3.38 -7.85 -19.16
CA GLY A 81 2.54 -8.94 -19.67
C GLY A 81 3.28 -10.07 -20.39
N LYS A 82 4.54 -9.85 -20.81
CA LYS A 82 5.40 -10.90 -21.37
C LYS A 82 5.88 -11.87 -20.29
N TYR A 83 6.03 -11.39 -19.06
CA TYR A 83 6.64 -12.13 -17.95
C TYR A 83 5.62 -12.66 -16.95
N VAL A 84 4.48 -11.98 -16.82
CA VAL A 84 3.40 -12.40 -15.92
C VAL A 84 2.13 -12.67 -16.73
N LYS A 85 1.66 -13.91 -16.67
CA LYS A 85 0.35 -14.26 -17.19
C LYS A 85 -0.69 -13.90 -16.12
N LYS A 86 -1.65 -13.04 -16.46
CA LYS A 86 -2.84 -12.82 -15.64
C LYS A 86 -3.46 -14.19 -15.34
N LYS A 87 -3.49 -14.59 -14.07
CA LYS A 87 -4.41 -15.67 -13.69
C LYS A 87 -5.80 -15.07 -13.81
N LYS A 88 -6.62 -15.63 -14.71
CA LYS A 88 -8.06 -15.33 -14.70
C LYS A 88 -8.54 -15.68 -13.29
N SER A 89 -9.06 -14.68 -12.60
CA SER A 89 -9.78 -14.88 -11.35
C SER A 89 -11.15 -15.40 -11.79
N ASP A 90 -11.41 -16.68 -11.54
CA ASP A 90 -12.75 -17.25 -11.62
C ASP A 90 -13.61 -16.77 -10.44
#